data_AF-A0A182FQQ6-F1
#
_entry.id   AF-A0A182FQQ6-F1
#
_cell.length_a   1.000
_cell.length_b   1.000
_cell.length_c   1.000
_cell.angle_alpha   90.00
_cell.angle_beta   90.00
_cell.angle_gamma   90.00
#
_symmetry.space_group_name_H-M   'P 1'
#
loop_
_entity.id
_entity.type
_entity.pdbx_description
1 polymer ?
#
loop_
_entity_poly.entity_id
_entity_poly.type
_entity_poly.pdbx_seq_one_letter_code
_entity_poly.pdbx_strand_id
1 'polypeptide(L)'
;MYLVNRIRDIVTVPVSAKYLRISAILIAIYKVLVAHVLLFVMLLGLAHAEEMSTILQMSIADQKDSEYIWTTSEQEEAINEWRFKSAEKLASVTLCMLYIGTTLATIYVLSCLGLLIGTLRNRHEFFIPWMVVDFFGTLVSASIMLAVAYNKSTYQFVSKWQYWAFCAVTTAFNVVIWLVIRMFYKNLVHMTKLREVAIVAIPCPATSLPPSTGAVSSKTANGLTRPPYHYRRENMHLSDGGLKHILFDANEANYLV
;
A
#
# COMPACT_ATOMS: atom_id res chain seq x y z
N MET A 1 7.46 -32.96 9.51
CA MET A 1 8.48 -32.04 8.96
C MET A 1 8.34 -31.80 7.45
N TYR A 2 8.13 -32.84 6.61
CA TYR A 2 8.00 -32.69 5.15
C TYR A 2 6.83 -31.76 4.71
N LEU A 3 5.68 -31.87 5.36
CA LEU A 3 4.49 -31.05 5.07
C LEU A 3 4.70 -29.56 5.41
N VAL A 4 5.39 -29.28 6.51
CA VAL A 4 5.73 -27.91 6.94
C VAL A 4 6.71 -27.27 5.96
N ASN A 5 7.71 -28.03 5.48
CA ASN A 5 8.64 -27.54 4.47
C ASN A 5 7.94 -27.30 3.14
N ARG A 6 7.03 -28.19 2.72
CA ARG A 6 6.28 -28.02 1.46
C ARG A 6 5.33 -26.82 1.50
N ILE A 7 4.67 -26.58 2.63
CA ILE A 7 3.83 -25.38 2.84
C ILE A 7 4.72 -24.12 2.84
N ARG A 8 5.88 -24.17 3.51
CA ARG A 8 6.85 -23.07 3.49
C ARG A 8 7.31 -22.77 2.07
N ASP A 9 7.64 -23.80 1.28
CA ASP A 9 8.09 -23.64 -0.10
C ASP A 9 7.01 -22.98 -0.94
N ILE A 10 5.75 -23.45 -0.86
CA ILE A 10 4.60 -22.85 -1.57
C ILE A 10 4.39 -21.38 -1.16
N VAL A 11 4.50 -21.06 0.14
CA VAL A 11 4.38 -19.68 0.64
C VAL A 11 5.55 -18.80 0.20
N THR A 12 6.74 -19.38 -0.03
CA THR A 12 7.93 -18.65 -0.50
C THR A 12 8.03 -18.54 -2.02
N VAL A 13 7.27 -19.30 -2.81
CA VAL A 13 7.20 -19.16 -4.27
C VAL A 13 6.87 -17.73 -4.73
N PRO A 14 5.84 -17.03 -4.20
CA PRO A 14 5.58 -15.63 -4.58
C PRO A 14 6.67 -14.66 -4.09
N VAL A 15 7.50 -15.10 -3.15
CA VAL A 15 8.62 -14.33 -2.59
C VAL A 15 9.91 -14.52 -3.41
N SER A 16 9.92 -15.45 -4.36
CA SER A 16 11.08 -15.71 -5.23
C SER A 16 11.35 -14.53 -6.17
N ALA A 17 12.62 -14.10 -6.24
CA ALA A 17 13.07 -12.94 -7.00
C ALA A 17 12.65 -12.96 -8.49
N LYS A 18 12.44 -14.15 -9.07
CA LYS A 18 12.01 -14.32 -10.46
C LYS A 18 10.56 -13.90 -10.72
N TYR A 19 9.67 -14.05 -9.74
CA TYR A 19 8.24 -13.74 -9.86
C TYR A 19 7.80 -12.53 -9.03
N LEU A 20 8.74 -11.90 -8.32
CA LEU A 20 8.50 -10.77 -7.42
C LEU A 20 7.81 -9.58 -8.11
N ARG A 21 8.18 -9.27 -9.36
CA ARG A 21 7.55 -8.18 -10.12
C ARG A 21 6.12 -8.50 -10.53
N ILE A 22 5.89 -9.71 -11.03
CA ILE A 22 4.55 -10.15 -11.48
C ILE A 22 3.60 -10.24 -10.29
N SER A 23 4.06 -10.81 -9.17
CA SER A 23 3.28 -10.87 -7.92
C SER A 23 2.98 -9.48 -7.37
N ALA A 24 3.94 -8.55 -7.37
CA ALA A 24 3.69 -7.17 -6.94
C ALA A 24 2.65 -6.45 -7.82
N ILE A 25 2.69 -6.63 -9.15
CA ILE A 25 1.68 -6.08 -10.07
C ILE A 25 0.30 -6.68 -9.79
N LEU A 26 0.22 -8.01 -9.65
CA LEU A 26 -1.04 -8.69 -9.36
C LEU A 26 -1.65 -8.21 -8.03
N ILE A 27 -0.83 -8.08 -7.00
CA ILE A 27 -1.25 -7.57 -5.69
C ILE A 27 -1.71 -6.12 -5.80
N ALA A 28 -1.00 -5.27 -6.55
CA ALA A 28 -1.40 -3.88 -6.74
C ALA A 28 -2.77 -3.77 -7.43
N ILE A 29 -3.01 -4.53 -8.49
CA ILE A 29 -4.30 -4.59 -9.19
C ILE A 29 -5.41 -5.07 -8.22
N TYR A 30 -5.15 -6.17 -7.50
CA TYR A 30 -6.08 -6.69 -6.50
C TYR A 30 -6.44 -5.65 -5.44
N LYS A 31 -5.43 -4.97 -4.87
CA LYS A 31 -5.64 -3.95 -3.84
C LYS A 31 -6.40 -2.73 -4.37
N VAL A 32 -6.14 -2.30 -5.61
CA VAL A 32 -6.90 -1.22 -6.26
C VAL A 32 -8.37 -1.62 -6.41
N LEU A 33 -8.67 -2.82 -6.89
CA LEU A 33 -10.05 -3.30 -7.02
C LEU A 33 -10.77 -3.34 -5.67
N VAL A 34 -10.13 -3.92 -4.64
CA VAL A 34 -10.68 -3.98 -3.29
C VAL A 34 -10.92 -2.57 -2.71
N ALA A 35 -10.00 -1.63 -2.92
CA ALA A 35 -10.15 -0.26 -2.47
C ALA A 35 -11.34 0.45 -3.11
N HIS A 36 -11.58 0.24 -4.41
CA HIS A 36 -12.73 0.82 -5.10
C HIS A 36 -14.05 0.22 -4.63
N VAL A 37 -14.11 -1.10 -4.42
CA VAL A 37 -15.30 -1.76 -3.85
C VAL A 37 -15.59 -1.22 -2.45
N LEU A 38 -14.55 -1.06 -1.61
CA LEU A 38 -14.69 -0.49 -0.27
C LEU A 38 -15.21 0.96 -0.32
N LEU A 39 -14.63 1.80 -1.18
CA LEU A 39 -15.09 3.17 -1.37
C LEU A 39 -16.55 3.22 -1.82
N PHE A 40 -16.94 2.35 -2.75
CA PHE A 40 -18.32 2.26 -3.22
C PHE A 40 -19.29 1.89 -2.10
N VAL A 41 -18.95 0.90 -1.27
CA VAL A 41 -19.77 0.51 -0.10
C VAL A 41 -19.86 1.65 0.92
N MET A 42 -18.77 2.40 1.16
CA MET A 42 -18.78 3.55 2.06
C MET A 42 -19.67 4.68 1.54
N LEU A 43 -19.63 4.98 0.25
CA LEU A 43 -20.51 5.98 -0.37
C LEU A 43 -21.98 5.57 -0.32
N LEU A 44 -22.29 4.29 -0.59
CA LEU A 44 -23.64 3.76 -0.42
C LEU A 44 -24.12 3.89 1.04
N GLY A 45 -23.25 3.55 2.00
CA GLY A 45 -23.55 3.70 3.42
C GLY A 45 -23.81 5.15 3.82
N LEU A 46 -23.02 6.09 3.27
CA LEU A 46 -23.19 7.52 3.51
C LEU A 46 -24.54 8.02 2.95
N ALA A 47 -24.87 7.67 1.69
CA ALA A 47 -26.12 8.07 1.07
C ALA A 47 -27.35 7.54 1.83
N HIS A 48 -27.32 6.26 2.24
CA HIS A 48 -28.38 5.68 3.06
C HIS A 48 -28.48 6.30 4.45
N ALA A 49 -27.35 6.62 5.08
CA ALA A 49 -27.36 7.29 6.37
C ALA A 49 -27.87 8.73 6.28
N GLU A 50 -27.57 9.44 5.18
CA GLU A 50 -28.12 10.77 4.92
C GLU A 50 -29.64 10.71 4.74
N GLU A 51 -30.15 9.77 3.93
CA GLU A 51 -31.59 9.54 3.77
C GLU A 51 -32.26 9.18 5.11
N MET A 52 -31.67 8.30 5.90
CA MET A 52 -32.20 7.94 7.22
C MET A 52 -32.23 9.14 8.18
N SER A 53 -31.19 9.99 8.13
CA SER A 53 -31.11 11.19 8.97
C SER A 53 -32.14 12.26 8.57
N THR A 54 -32.41 12.44 7.28
CA THR A 54 -33.40 13.42 6.81
C THR A 54 -34.82 12.97 7.17
N ILE A 55 -35.14 11.68 7.03
CA ILE A 55 -36.42 11.12 7.49
C ILE A 55 -36.59 11.33 8.99
N LEU A 56 -35.54 11.10 9.78
CA LEU A 56 -35.60 11.29 11.23
C LEU A 56 -35.82 12.76 11.61
N GLN A 57 -35.18 13.70 10.94
CA GLN A 57 -35.43 15.14 11.13
C GLN A 57 -36.85 15.54 10.74
N MET A 58 -37.38 14.98 9.65
CA MET A 58 -38.76 15.21 9.23
C MET A 58 -39.76 14.65 10.25
N SER A 59 -39.50 13.47 10.84
CA SER A 59 -40.33 12.90 11.90
C SER A 59 -40.29 13.73 13.19
N ILE A 60 -39.14 14.29 13.56
CA ILE A 60 -39.02 15.20 14.72
C ILE A 60 -39.82 16.48 14.48
N ALA A 61 -39.76 17.04 13.26
CA ALA A 61 -40.51 18.25 12.91
C ALA A 61 -42.02 18.00 12.92
N ASP A 62 -42.47 16.90 12.31
CA ASP A 62 -43.89 16.52 12.28
C ASP A 62 -44.44 16.29 13.69
N GLN A 63 -43.70 15.62 14.57
CA GLN A 63 -44.12 15.44 15.95
C GLN A 63 -44.24 16.76 16.71
N LYS A 64 -43.28 17.68 16.52
CA LYS A 64 -43.31 19.01 17.15
C LYS A 64 -44.52 19.83 16.71
N ASP A 65 -44.89 19.74 15.43
CA ASP A 65 -46.07 20.44 14.90
C ASP A 65 -47.37 19.82 15.43
N SER A 66 -47.35 18.52 15.70
CA SER A 66 -48.47 17.73 16.21
C SER A 66 -48.70 17.96 17.72
N GLU A 67 -47.64 18.07 18.52
CA GLU A 67 -47.68 18.41 19.95
C GLU A 67 -48.32 19.79 20.22
N TYR A 68 -48.26 20.69 19.24
CA TYR A 68 -48.97 21.99 19.31
C TYR A 68 -50.50 21.84 19.19
N ILE A 69 -50.99 20.71 18.69
CA ILE A 69 -52.41 20.45 18.35
C ILE A 69 -53.09 19.53 19.38
N TRP A 70 -52.36 18.63 20.04
CA TRP A 70 -52.90 17.71 21.05
C TRP A 70 -52.18 17.81 22.40
N THR A 71 -52.94 17.81 23.49
CA THR A 71 -52.42 17.63 24.86
C THR A 71 -52.23 16.15 25.12
N THR A 72 -51.04 15.60 24.92
CA THR A 72 -50.74 14.22 25.36
C THR A 72 -50.32 14.20 26.83
N SER A 73 -50.18 12.99 27.40
CA SER A 73 -49.78 12.84 28.79
C SER A 73 -48.29 13.20 28.96
N GLU A 74 -47.95 14.05 29.94
CA GLU A 74 -46.58 14.57 30.17
C GLU A 74 -45.49 13.47 30.24
N GLN A 75 -45.87 12.27 30.67
CA GLN A 75 -44.94 11.14 30.82
C GLN A 75 -44.64 10.42 29.49
N GLU A 76 -45.60 10.35 28.57
CA GLU A 76 -45.38 9.80 27.22
C GLU A 76 -44.59 10.78 26.34
N GLU A 77 -44.80 12.07 26.53
CA GLU A 77 -44.03 13.15 25.88
C GLU A 77 -42.55 13.07 26.28
N ALA A 78 -42.23 12.98 27.58
CA ALA A 78 -40.85 12.91 28.05
C ALA A 78 -40.09 11.67 27.57
N ILE A 79 -40.77 10.51 27.45
CA ILE A 79 -40.14 9.27 26.96
C ILE A 79 -39.89 9.35 25.45
N ASN A 80 -40.82 9.93 24.69
CA ASN A 80 -40.65 10.09 23.26
C ASN A 80 -39.58 11.14 22.94
N GLU A 81 -39.57 12.29 23.62
CA GLU A 81 -38.53 13.32 23.46
C GLU A 81 -37.13 12.74 23.71
N TRP A 82 -36.98 11.94 24.78
CA TRP A 82 -35.70 11.29 25.08
C TRP A 82 -35.26 10.31 23.98
N ARG A 83 -36.20 9.53 23.41
CA ARG A 83 -35.92 8.61 22.30
C ARG A 83 -35.51 9.36 21.04
N PHE A 84 -36.19 10.44 20.69
CA PHE A 84 -35.85 11.26 19.52
C PHE A 84 -34.48 11.92 19.67
N LYS A 85 -34.20 12.50 20.84
CA LYS A 85 -32.88 13.07 21.15
C LYS A 85 -31.76 12.03 21.11
N SER A 86 -32.02 10.82 21.61
CA SER A 86 -31.07 9.71 21.52
C SER A 86 -30.86 9.26 20.08
N ALA A 87 -31.92 9.20 19.27
CA ALA A 87 -31.85 8.78 17.88
C ALA A 87 -31.17 9.82 16.99
N GLU A 88 -31.41 11.11 17.21
CA GLU A 88 -30.70 12.23 16.56
C GLU A 88 -29.20 12.22 16.90
N LYS A 89 -28.86 12.05 18.18
CA LYS A 89 -27.46 11.92 18.61
C LYS A 89 -26.79 10.71 17.96
N LEU A 90 -27.50 9.59 17.85
CA LEU A 90 -26.95 8.39 17.22
C LEU A 90 -26.76 8.59 15.70
N ALA A 91 -27.75 9.17 15.02
CA ALA A 91 -27.70 9.47 13.59
C ALA A 91 -26.58 10.46 13.22
N SER A 92 -26.39 11.51 14.03
CA SER A 92 -25.30 12.47 13.83
C SER A 92 -23.93 11.84 14.04
N VAL A 93 -23.76 10.98 15.05
CA VAL A 93 -22.51 10.26 15.28
C VAL A 93 -22.23 9.26 14.15
N THR A 94 -23.22 8.51 13.67
CA THR A 94 -23.05 7.56 12.57
C THR A 94 -22.70 8.27 11.26
N LEU A 95 -23.35 9.40 10.95
CA LEU A 95 -22.99 10.24 9.81
C LEU A 95 -21.55 10.75 9.90
N CYS A 96 -21.17 11.29 11.07
CA CYS A 96 -19.79 11.76 11.30
C CYS A 96 -18.77 10.63 11.08
N MET A 97 -19.04 9.45 11.63
CA MET A 97 -18.20 8.26 11.43
C MET A 97 -18.12 7.82 9.97
N LEU A 98 -19.22 7.91 9.21
CA LEU A 98 -19.26 7.57 7.78
C LEU A 98 -18.51 8.58 6.92
N TYR A 99 -18.57 9.88 7.24
CA TYR A 99 -17.73 10.89 6.58
C TYR A 99 -16.25 10.64 6.83
N ILE A 100 -15.85 10.41 8.08
CA ILE A 100 -14.47 10.07 8.43
C ILE A 100 -14.05 8.79 7.70
N GLY A 101 -14.88 7.75 7.71
CA GLY A 101 -14.60 6.50 7.00
C GLY A 101 -14.45 6.69 5.50
N THR A 102 -15.28 7.53 4.88
CA THR A 102 -15.22 7.84 3.44
C THR A 102 -13.93 8.58 3.10
N THR A 103 -13.51 9.55 3.92
CA THR A 103 -12.22 10.25 3.73
C THR A 103 -11.02 9.31 3.89
N LEU A 104 -11.08 8.36 4.82
CA LEU A 104 -10.04 7.33 4.95
C LEU A 104 -10.03 6.38 3.74
N ALA A 105 -11.20 6.02 3.21
CA ALA A 105 -11.32 5.19 2.02
C ALA A 105 -10.77 5.89 0.77
N THR A 106 -11.01 7.19 0.59
CA THR A 106 -10.46 7.96 -0.54
C THR A 106 -8.94 8.06 -0.44
N ILE A 107 -8.39 8.34 0.75
CA ILE A 107 -6.93 8.32 1.00
C ILE A 107 -6.35 6.94 0.66
N TYR A 108 -7.03 5.87 1.08
CA TYR A 108 -6.59 4.51 0.77
C TYR A 108 -6.62 4.22 -0.74
N VAL A 109 -7.64 4.66 -1.48
CA VAL A 109 -7.70 4.52 -2.95
C VAL A 109 -6.55 5.28 -3.61
N LEU A 110 -6.29 6.52 -3.21
CA LEU A 110 -5.17 7.32 -3.73
C LEU A 110 -3.82 6.63 -3.45
N SER A 111 -3.66 6.06 -2.25
CA SER A 111 -2.46 5.29 -1.89
C SER A 111 -2.30 4.02 -2.74
N CYS A 112 -3.39 3.30 -3.04
CA CYS A 112 -3.38 2.11 -3.89
C CYS A 112 -3.08 2.46 -5.35
N LEU A 113 -3.58 3.59 -5.85
CA LEU A 113 -3.21 4.11 -7.17
C LEU A 113 -1.73 4.48 -7.22
N GLY A 114 -1.20 5.10 -6.16
CA GLY A 114 0.24 5.33 -6.00
C GLY A 114 1.05 4.04 -6.08
N LEU A 115 0.63 2.99 -5.37
CA LEU A 115 1.24 1.66 -5.44
C LEU A 115 1.23 1.11 -6.87
N LEU A 116 0.10 1.19 -7.58
CA LEU A 116 -0.02 0.71 -8.96
C LEU A 116 0.92 1.48 -9.90
N ILE A 117 0.94 2.81 -9.83
CA ILE A 117 1.83 3.65 -10.63
C ILE A 117 3.30 3.34 -10.29
N GLY A 118 3.61 3.16 -9.01
CA GLY A 118 4.94 2.77 -8.52
C GLY A 118 5.40 1.43 -9.07
N THR A 119 4.53 0.42 -9.07
CA THR A 119 4.83 -0.92 -9.65
C THR A 119 5.01 -0.88 -11.17
N LEU A 120 4.23 -0.07 -11.90
CA LEU A 120 4.33 0.05 -13.35
C LEU A 120 5.56 0.85 -13.79
N ARG A 121 5.84 1.99 -13.13
CA ARG A 121 6.96 2.88 -13.45
C ARG A 121 8.27 2.52 -12.73
N ASN A 122 8.29 1.46 -11.92
CA ASN A 122 9.42 1.05 -11.08
C ASN A 122 10.01 2.19 -10.21
N ARG A 123 9.17 3.13 -9.77
CA ARG A 123 9.58 4.24 -8.88
C ARG A 123 9.27 3.90 -7.44
N HIS A 124 10.32 3.78 -6.62
CA HIS A 124 10.21 3.31 -5.24
C HIS A 124 9.54 4.33 -4.30
N GLU A 125 9.53 5.62 -4.64
CA GLU A 125 8.93 6.70 -3.84
C GLU A 125 7.43 6.50 -3.58
N PHE A 126 6.69 5.98 -4.57
CA PHE A 126 5.24 5.80 -4.47
C PHE A 126 4.81 4.61 -3.61
N PHE A 127 5.74 3.76 -3.18
CA PHE A 127 5.43 2.62 -2.31
C PHE A 127 5.27 3.01 -0.85
N ILE A 128 5.95 4.08 -0.41
CA ILE A 128 6.02 4.47 1.00
C ILE A 128 4.64 4.85 1.55
N PRO A 129 3.85 5.72 0.88
CA PRO A 129 2.53 6.11 1.39
C PRO A 129 1.60 4.91 1.59
N TRP A 130 1.56 4.00 0.63
CA TRP A 130 0.73 2.79 0.72
C TRP A 130 1.17 1.88 1.87
N MET A 131 2.48 1.62 2.03
CA MET A 131 2.99 0.76 3.11
C MET A 131 2.67 1.31 4.49
N VAL A 132 2.68 2.64 4.66
CA VAL A 132 2.34 3.32 5.92
C VAL A 132 0.84 3.20 6.20
N VAL A 133 0.00 3.49 5.21
CA VAL A 133 -1.46 3.40 5.36
C VAL A 133 -1.91 1.96 5.65
N ASP A 134 -1.36 0.96 4.94
CA ASP A 134 -1.68 -0.46 5.15
C ASP A 134 -1.18 -0.94 6.53
N PHE A 135 -0.06 -0.43 7.04
CA PHE A 135 0.41 -0.72 8.40
C PHE A 135 -0.54 -0.19 9.48
N PHE A 136 -0.99 1.06 9.37
CA PHE A 136 -1.99 1.60 10.32
C PHE A 136 -3.34 0.91 10.17
N GLY A 137 -3.76 0.59 8.94
CA GLY A 137 -5.01 -0.14 8.68
C GLY A 137 -5.00 -1.56 9.26
N THR A 138 -3.88 -2.27 9.17
CA THR A 138 -3.71 -3.59 9.80
C THR A 138 -3.72 -3.51 11.34
N LEU A 139 -3.15 -2.45 11.93
CA LEU A 139 -3.19 -2.22 13.38
C LEU A 139 -4.62 -1.93 13.88
N VAL A 140 -5.36 -1.06 13.17
CA VAL A 140 -6.76 -0.73 13.50
C VAL A 140 -7.65 -1.97 13.36
N SER A 141 -7.52 -2.72 12.26
CA SER A 141 -8.31 -3.95 12.06
C SER A 141 -7.97 -5.02 13.11
N ALA A 142 -6.71 -5.20 13.48
CA ALA A 142 -6.33 -6.10 14.57
C ALA A 142 -6.93 -5.66 15.92
N SER A 143 -6.97 -4.36 16.19
CA SER A 143 -7.59 -3.80 17.40
C SER A 143 -9.09 -4.06 17.44
N ILE A 144 -9.78 -3.91 16.31
CA ILE A 144 -11.22 -4.21 16.18
C ILE A 144 -11.46 -5.70 16.37
N MET A 145 -10.68 -6.56 15.72
CA MET A 145 -10.78 -8.02 15.90
C MET A 145 -10.60 -8.41 17.38
N LEU A 146 -9.64 -7.81 18.07
CA LEU A 146 -9.42 -8.04 19.49
C LEU A 146 -10.62 -7.56 20.34
N ALA A 147 -11.13 -6.36 20.07
CA ALA A 147 -12.29 -5.82 20.78
C ALA A 147 -13.53 -6.71 20.61
N VAL A 148 -13.75 -7.22 19.40
CA VAL A 148 -14.84 -8.17 19.09
C VAL A 148 -14.61 -9.50 19.80
N ALA A 149 -13.38 -9.99 19.87
CA ALA A 149 -13.06 -11.23 20.59
C ALA A 149 -13.39 -11.14 22.10
N TYR A 150 -13.21 -9.97 22.72
CA TYR A 150 -13.53 -9.78 24.14
C TYR A 150 -15.04 -9.65 24.40
N ASN A 151 -15.86 -9.42 23.37
CA ASN A 151 -17.31 -9.32 23.53
C ASN A 151 -17.93 -10.72 23.63
N LYS A 152 -18.54 -11.02 24.80
CA LYS A 152 -19.18 -12.32 25.07
C LYS A 152 -20.30 -12.67 24.08
N SER A 153 -20.92 -11.67 23.44
CA SER A 153 -21.99 -11.84 22.46
C SER A 153 -21.53 -12.54 21.16
N THR A 154 -20.30 -12.32 20.74
CA THR A 154 -19.78 -12.84 19.46
C THR A 154 -19.72 -14.37 19.42
N TYR A 155 -19.54 -15.01 20.57
CA TYR A 155 -19.44 -16.46 20.68
C TYR A 155 -20.78 -17.21 20.67
N GLN A 156 -21.90 -16.49 20.58
CA GLN A 156 -23.22 -17.13 20.41
C GLN A 156 -23.44 -17.66 19.00
N PHE A 157 -22.85 -17.04 17.98
CA PHE A 157 -23.10 -17.38 16.58
C PHE A 157 -21.99 -18.24 15.95
N VAL A 158 -20.76 -18.14 16.43
CA VAL A 158 -19.59 -18.84 15.86
C VAL A 158 -18.78 -19.49 16.97
N SER A 159 -18.39 -20.75 16.76
CA SER A 159 -17.51 -21.47 17.69
C SER A 159 -16.20 -20.69 17.89
N LYS A 160 -15.76 -20.54 19.14
CA LYS A 160 -14.56 -19.76 19.52
C LYS A 160 -13.36 -20.06 18.62
N TRP A 161 -13.12 -21.34 18.33
CA TRP A 161 -12.01 -21.79 17.52
C TRP A 161 -12.09 -21.34 16.06
N GLN A 162 -13.30 -21.29 15.47
CA GLN A 162 -13.49 -20.86 14.08
C GLN A 162 -13.24 -19.36 13.91
N TYR A 163 -13.69 -18.55 14.88
CA TYR A 163 -13.44 -17.12 14.90
C TYR A 163 -11.93 -16.81 14.96
N TRP A 164 -11.23 -17.42 15.91
CA TRP A 164 -9.77 -17.24 16.05
C TRP A 164 -8.99 -17.75 14.83
N ALA A 165 -9.41 -18.87 14.25
CA ALA A 165 -8.81 -19.37 13.01
C ALA A 165 -9.01 -18.40 11.84
N PHE A 166 -10.21 -17.85 11.68
CA PHE A 166 -10.50 -16.87 10.64
C PHE A 166 -9.69 -15.57 10.81
N CYS A 167 -9.63 -15.03 12.03
CA CYS A 167 -8.78 -13.88 12.34
C CYS A 167 -7.30 -14.18 12.04
N ALA A 168 -6.79 -15.34 12.46
CA ALA A 168 -5.41 -15.72 12.21
C ALA A 168 -5.08 -15.80 10.70
N VAL A 169 -5.96 -16.42 9.91
CA VAL A 169 -5.78 -16.54 8.45
C VAL A 169 -5.82 -15.17 7.76
N THR A 170 -6.78 -14.32 8.12
CA THR A 170 -6.90 -12.98 7.53
C THR A 170 -5.73 -12.07 7.90
N THR A 171 -5.26 -12.11 9.15
CA THR A 171 -4.05 -11.37 9.56
C THR A 171 -2.81 -11.90 8.86
N ALA A 172 -2.62 -13.22 8.78
CA ALA A 172 -1.49 -13.83 8.10
C ALA A 172 -1.44 -13.45 6.62
N PHE A 173 -2.59 -13.45 5.93
CA PHE A 173 -2.68 -13.04 4.53
C PHE A 173 -2.27 -11.58 4.30
N ASN A 174 -2.74 -10.66 5.16
CA ASN A 174 -2.34 -9.25 5.10
C ASN A 174 -0.84 -9.07 5.34
N VAL A 175 -0.26 -9.78 6.32
CA VAL A 175 1.17 -9.75 6.59
C VAL A 175 1.97 -10.26 5.38
N VAL A 176 1.53 -11.35 4.74
CA VAL A 176 2.21 -11.89 3.55
C VAL A 176 2.19 -10.87 2.41
N ILE A 177 1.04 -10.24 2.13
CA ILE A 177 0.95 -9.20 1.09
C ILE A 177 1.91 -8.04 1.38
N TRP A 178 1.91 -7.56 2.62
CA TRP A 178 2.78 -6.46 3.03
C TRP A 178 4.26 -6.84 2.89
N LEU A 179 4.64 -8.07 3.27
CA LEU A 179 6.01 -8.58 3.12
C LEU A 179 6.44 -8.67 1.65
N VAL A 180 5.57 -9.16 0.75
CA VAL A 180 5.87 -9.23 -0.69
C VAL A 180 6.14 -7.85 -1.26
N ILE A 181 5.28 -6.86 -0.95
CA ILE A 181 5.45 -5.48 -1.40
C ILE A 181 6.71 -4.85 -0.80
N ARG A 182 6.98 -5.07 0.49
CA ARG A 182 8.20 -4.59 1.15
C ARG A 182 9.47 -5.18 0.54
N MET A 183 9.44 -6.45 0.16
CA MET A 183 10.56 -7.10 -0.53
C MET A 183 10.75 -6.53 -1.94
N PHE A 184 9.66 -6.26 -2.66
CA PHE A 184 9.71 -5.58 -3.95
C PHE A 184 10.28 -4.16 -3.82
N TYR A 185 9.83 -3.39 -2.83
CA TYR A 185 10.37 -2.07 -2.51
C TYR A 185 11.86 -2.11 -2.20
N LYS A 186 12.31 -3.01 -1.31
CA LYS A 186 13.73 -3.17 -0.97
C LYS A 186 14.57 -3.55 -2.20
N ASN A 187 14.05 -4.42 -3.06
CA ASN A 187 14.71 -4.80 -4.30
C ASN A 187 14.86 -3.59 -5.24
N LEU A 188 13.81 -2.80 -5.42
CA LEU A 188 13.88 -1.55 -6.20
C LEU A 188 14.90 -0.58 -5.65
N VAL A 189 14.92 -0.32 -4.34
CA VAL A 189 15.90 0.59 -3.69
C VAL A 189 17.33 0.06 -3.83
N HIS A 190 17.52 -1.26 -3.72
CA HIS A 190 18.84 -1.86 -3.91
C HIS A 190 19.30 -1.72 -5.37
N MET A 191 18.40 -1.96 -6.34
CA MET A 191 18.69 -1.79 -7.77
C MET A 191 18.95 -0.33 -8.16
N THR A 192 18.26 0.64 -7.55
CA THR A 192 18.56 2.06 -7.79
C THR A 192 19.90 2.46 -7.21
N LYS A 193 20.25 1.98 -6.00
CA LYS A 193 21.59 2.19 -5.42
C LYS A 193 22.70 1.54 -6.25
N LEU A 194 22.48 0.33 -6.77
CA LEU A 194 23.44 -0.32 -7.68
C LEU A 194 23.55 0.42 -9.02
N ARG A 195 22.44 0.97 -9.53
CA ARG A 195 22.43 1.82 -10.72
C ARG A 195 23.27 3.07 -10.50
N GLU A 196 23.12 3.70 -9.33
CA GLU A 196 23.92 4.86 -8.92
C GLU A 196 25.42 4.52 -8.78
N VAL A 197 25.78 3.34 -8.28
CA VAL A 197 27.18 2.94 -7.98
C VAL A 197 27.80 2.03 -9.06
N ALA A 198 27.35 2.15 -10.30
CA ALA A 198 27.84 1.27 -11.37
C ALA A 198 29.35 1.46 -11.63
N ILE A 199 30.08 0.34 -11.64
CA ILE A 199 31.52 0.32 -11.93
C ILE A 199 31.68 0.23 -13.44
N VAL A 200 32.14 1.32 -14.06
CA VAL A 200 32.49 1.32 -15.48
C VAL A 200 33.89 0.76 -15.64
N ALA A 201 34.06 -0.18 -16.56
CA ALA A 201 35.37 -0.51 -17.09
C ALA A 201 35.79 0.62 -18.03
N ILE A 202 36.60 1.56 -17.54
CA ILE A 202 37.16 2.60 -18.39
C ILE A 202 38.37 1.96 -19.10
N PRO A 203 38.39 1.92 -20.44
CA PRO A 203 39.60 1.54 -21.16
C PRO A 203 40.67 2.59 -20.85
N CYS A 204 41.79 2.19 -20.22
CA CYS A 204 42.89 3.12 -20.03
C CYS A 204 43.46 3.49 -21.40
N PRO A 205 43.72 4.79 -21.68
CA PRO A 205 44.56 5.16 -22.81
C PRO A 205 45.92 4.48 -22.61
N ALA A 206 46.41 3.83 -23.66
CA ALA A 206 47.64 3.01 -23.66
C ALA A 206 48.94 3.85 -23.57
N THR A 207 48.93 4.92 -22.77
CA THR A 207 50.03 5.88 -22.70
C THR A 207 50.32 6.23 -21.25
N SER A 208 50.94 5.28 -20.54
CA SER A 208 51.87 5.49 -19.41
C SER A 208 51.93 4.26 -18.49
N LEU A 209 52.46 3.12 -18.98
CA LEU A 209 53.08 2.17 -18.07
C LEU A 209 54.60 2.45 -18.04
N PRO A 210 55.21 2.76 -16.89
CA PRO A 210 56.66 2.72 -16.74
C PRO A 210 57.15 1.27 -16.91
N PRO A 211 58.36 1.05 -17.47
CA PRO A 211 58.79 -0.23 -17.98
C PRO A 211 59.37 -1.14 -16.87
N SER A 212 58.60 -1.50 -15.84
CA SER A 212 59.17 -2.36 -14.78
C SER A 212 58.24 -3.27 -13.97
N THR A 213 56.96 -3.43 -14.31
CA THR A 213 56.13 -4.45 -13.62
C THR A 213 55.25 -5.24 -14.57
N GLY A 214 55.79 -6.37 -15.04
CA GLY A 214 55.17 -7.70 -15.21
C GLY A 214 53.68 -7.89 -15.50
N ALA A 215 52.96 -6.93 -16.07
CA ALA A 215 51.56 -7.10 -16.44
C ALA A 215 51.49 -7.97 -17.71
N VAL A 216 51.14 -9.23 -17.50
CA VAL A 216 50.92 -10.23 -18.56
C VAL A 216 49.85 -9.70 -19.52
N SER A 217 50.30 -9.22 -20.68
CA SER A 217 49.42 -8.90 -21.81
C SER A 217 48.83 -10.21 -22.35
N SER A 218 47.57 -10.50 -22.00
CA SER A 218 46.86 -11.65 -22.55
C SER A 218 46.59 -11.41 -24.03
N LYS A 219 47.43 -11.95 -24.91
CA LYS A 219 47.24 -11.93 -26.36
C LYS A 219 46.04 -12.80 -26.73
N THR A 220 45.04 -12.23 -27.39
CA THR A 220 44.03 -13.01 -28.13
C THR A 220 44.61 -13.47 -29.47
N ALA A 221 44.06 -14.56 -30.02
CA ALA A 221 44.55 -15.27 -31.21
C ALA A 221 44.67 -14.44 -32.51
N ASN A 222 44.25 -13.17 -32.51
CA ASN A 222 44.32 -12.25 -33.66
C ASN A 222 45.29 -11.06 -33.47
N GLY A 223 46.23 -11.14 -32.53
CA GLY A 223 47.36 -10.19 -32.46
C GLY A 223 47.04 -8.76 -32.00
N LEU A 224 45.80 -8.43 -31.62
CA LEU A 224 45.47 -7.14 -31.00
C LEU A 224 45.66 -7.18 -29.47
N THR A 225 46.54 -6.33 -28.96
CA THR A 225 46.71 -6.06 -27.53
C THR A 225 45.44 -5.45 -26.95
N ARG A 226 44.81 -6.14 -26.00
CA ARG A 226 43.64 -5.66 -25.28
C ARG A 226 44.09 -4.57 -24.28
N PRO A 227 43.56 -3.32 -24.35
CA PRO A 227 43.99 -2.26 -23.45
C PRO A 227 43.65 -2.62 -22.00
N PRO A 228 44.50 -2.29 -21.02
CA PRO A 228 44.21 -2.53 -19.62
C PRO A 228 42.96 -1.74 -19.21
N TYR A 229 42.01 -2.41 -18.58
CA TYR A 229 40.80 -1.80 -18.05
C TYR A 229 41.05 -1.42 -16.59
N HIS A 230 40.73 -0.18 -16.22
CA HIS A 230 40.66 0.21 -14.82
C HIS A 230 39.19 0.25 -14.39
N TYR A 231 38.89 -0.43 -13.29
CA TYR A 231 37.56 -0.43 -12.69
C TYR A 231 37.46 0.70 -11.69
N ARG A 232 36.67 1.72 -11.99
CA ARG A 232 36.39 2.85 -11.08
C ARG A 232 34.91 2.86 -10.71
N ARG A 233 34.59 3.05 -9.43
CA ARG A 233 33.23 3.35 -8.99
C ARG A 233 32.91 4.78 -9.41
N GLU A 234 31.92 4.95 -10.28
CA GLU A 234 31.45 6.27 -10.72
C GLU A 234 29.94 6.37 -10.54
N ASN A 235 29.44 7.60 -10.37
CA ASN A 235 28.01 7.84 -10.20
C ASN A 235 27.33 7.83 -11.58
N MET A 236 26.52 6.82 -11.85
CA MET A 236 25.85 6.65 -13.13
C MET A 236 24.33 6.55 -13.00
N HIS A 237 23.62 6.84 -14.10
CA HIS A 237 22.18 6.61 -14.19
C HIS A 237 21.84 5.93 -15.52
N LEU A 238 20.72 5.21 -15.58
CA LEU A 238 20.28 4.50 -16.79
C LEU A 238 19.28 5.39 -17.54
N SER A 239 19.65 5.82 -18.74
CA SER A 239 18.81 6.60 -19.67
C SER A 239 18.42 5.71 -20.88
N ASP A 240 17.56 6.20 -21.78
CA ASP A 240 17.00 5.43 -22.92
C ASP A 240 18.05 4.94 -23.94
N GLY A 241 19.33 5.29 -23.75
CA GLY A 241 20.49 4.80 -24.51
C GLY A 241 21.48 3.94 -23.72
N GLY A 242 21.15 3.53 -22.49
CA GLY A 242 22.04 2.74 -21.62
C GLY A 242 22.54 3.49 -20.38
N LEU A 243 23.60 2.95 -19.75
CA LEU A 243 24.21 3.56 -18.56
C LEU A 243 24.98 4.82 -18.98
N LYS A 244 24.54 6.00 -18.54
CA LYS A 244 25.19 7.30 -18.75
C LYS A 244 25.76 7.86 -17.45
N HIS A 245 26.84 8.63 -17.56
CA HIS A 245 27.49 9.25 -16.41
C HIS A 245 26.83 10.60 -16.08
N ILE A 246 26.56 10.87 -14.79
CA ILE A 246 25.72 12.00 -14.34
C ILE A 246 26.28 13.37 -14.79
N LEU A 247 27.59 13.50 -14.97
CA LEU A 247 28.21 14.76 -15.44
C LEU A 247 27.98 15.07 -16.93
N PHE A 248 27.63 14.09 -17.76
CA PHE A 248 27.43 14.33 -19.20
C PHE A 248 26.03 14.87 -19.53
N ASP A 249 25.05 14.71 -18.63
CA ASP A 249 23.67 15.13 -18.88
C ASP A 249 23.41 16.60 -18.49
N ALA A 250 24.28 17.19 -17.65
CA ALA A 250 24.20 18.62 -17.32
C ALA A 250 24.44 19.53 -18.54
N ASN A 251 25.00 19.01 -19.63
CA ASN A 251 25.24 19.76 -20.86
C ASN A 251 24.15 19.55 -21.92
N GLU A 252 23.35 18.47 -21.85
CA GLU A 252 22.21 18.25 -22.78
C GLU A 252 21.01 19.16 -22.44
N ALA A 253 20.89 19.66 -21.20
CA ALA A 253 19.88 20.64 -20.80
C ALA A 253 20.12 22.07 -21.36
N ASN A 254 21.23 22.31 -22.06
CA ASN A 254 21.58 23.64 -22.61
C ASN A 254 21.30 23.80 -24.11
N TYR A 255 20.58 22.84 -24.73
CA TYR A 255 20.16 22.92 -26.14
C TYR A 255 18.64 23.15 -26.32
N LEU A 256 17.96 23.57 -25.25
CA LEU A 256 16.59 24.09 -25.32
C LEU A 256 16.58 25.56 -24.91
N VAL A 257 17.18 26.40 -25.75
CA VAL A 257 16.78 27.80 -25.97
C VAL A 257 16.27 27.89 -27.40
#